data_AF-A0A2N0YYW8-F1
#
_entry.id   AF-A0A2N0YYW8-F1
#
_cell.length_a   1.000
_cell.length_b   1.000
_cell.length_c   1.000
_cell.angle_alpha   90.00
_cell.angle_beta   90.00
_cell.angle_gamma   90.00
#
_symmetry.space_group_name_H-M   'P 1'
#
loop_
_entity.id
_entity.type
_entity.pdbx_description
1 polymer ?
#
loop_
_entity_poly.entity_id
_entity_poly.type
_entity_poly.pdbx_seq_one_letter_code
_entity_poly.pdbx_strand_id
1 'polypeptide(L)'
;MMLIIIGVLLVVFWKQHKEKELSKTPLPTSLHEIIVGKRDLLVSQALDKGIQVVIIEGFRSVEEQDALYNKGRTEEGAIVTHAKGGESYHNYGLAIDFALLNNSGTTIWDMEYDGNENGRSDWMEVVDIAKSLGFEWGGDWANFKDYPHLQMDFGLSIAELQKGKRP
;
A
#
# COMPACT_ATOMS: atom_id res chain seq x y z
N MET A 1 9.67 5.45 46.94
CA MET A 1 8.39 5.93 46.38
C MET A 1 8.57 7.20 45.54
N MET A 2 9.14 8.29 46.07
CA MET A 2 9.32 9.56 45.33
C MET A 2 10.20 9.48 44.07
N LEU A 3 11.32 8.75 44.11
CA LEU A 3 12.20 8.56 42.93
C LEU A 3 11.53 7.78 41.79
N ILE A 4 10.62 6.85 42.12
CA ILE A 4 9.85 6.08 41.13
C ILE A 4 8.85 7.00 40.43
N ILE A 5 8.18 7.88 41.17
CA ILE A 5 7.21 8.84 40.61
C ILE A 5 7.91 9.83 39.67
N ILE A 6 9.08 10.37 40.06
CA ILE A 6 9.87 11.26 39.19
C ILE A 6 10.32 10.53 37.93
N GLY A 7 10.79 9.28 38.05
CA GLY A 7 11.16 8.47 36.89
C GLY A 7 9.99 8.25 35.91
N VAL A 8 8.80 7.93 36.41
CA VAL A 8 7.59 7.77 35.58
C VAL A 8 7.21 9.07 34.88
N LEU A 9 7.23 10.20 35.59
CA LEU A 9 6.90 11.51 35.01
C LEU A 9 7.89 11.92 33.92
N LEU A 10 9.19 11.65 34.10
CA LEU A 10 10.21 11.90 33.08
C LEU A 10 9.99 11.06 31.82
N VAL A 11 9.63 9.78 31.97
CA VAL A 11 9.30 8.91 30.82
C VAL A 11 8.06 9.41 30.08
N VAL A 12 7.01 9.81 30.80
CA VAL A 12 5.78 10.36 30.20
C VAL A 12 6.08 11.66 29.45
N PHE A 13 6.82 12.58 30.08
CA PHE A 13 7.20 13.85 29.45
C PHE A 13 8.03 13.63 28.19
N TRP A 14 9.02 12.73 28.24
CA TRP A 14 9.84 12.38 27.09
C TRP A 14 9.00 11.78 25.95
N LYS A 15 8.05 10.89 26.27
CA LYS A 15 7.14 10.29 25.30
C LYS A 15 6.27 11.36 24.62
N GLN A 16 5.66 12.26 25.39
CA GLN A 16 4.84 13.35 24.85
C GLN A 16 5.65 14.30 23.96
N HIS A 17 6.86 14.64 24.39
CA HIS A 17 7.74 15.48 23.58
C HIS A 17 8.09 14.78 22.25
N LYS A 18 8.42 13.50 22.29
CA LYS A 18 8.72 12.71 21.08
C LYS A 18 7.52 12.64 20.13
N GLU A 19 6.31 12.40 20.65
CA GLU A 19 5.08 12.38 19.84
C GLU A 19 4.82 13.74 19.18
N LYS A 20 5.04 14.85 19.90
CA LYS A 20 4.89 16.21 19.38
C LYS A 20 5.90 16.55 18.27
N GLU A 21 7.12 16.00 18.34
CA GLU A 21 8.09 16.16 17.26
C GLU A 21 7.72 15.31 16.04
N LEU A 22 7.28 14.06 16.24
CA LEU A 22 6.83 13.19 15.15
C LEU A 22 5.64 13.78 14.39
N SER A 23 4.69 14.42 15.07
CA SER A 23 3.52 15.01 14.41
C SER A 23 3.86 16.15 13.44
N LYS A 24 5.10 16.66 13.44
CA LYS A 24 5.58 17.67 12.48
C LYS A 24 6.16 17.06 11.21
N THR A 25 6.37 15.74 11.17
CA THR A 25 6.87 15.05 9.98
C THR A 25 5.90 15.25 8.82
N PRO A 26 6.33 15.81 7.68
CA PRO A 26 5.44 16.02 6.55
C PRO A 26 4.90 14.69 6.00
N LEU A 27 3.76 14.76 5.32
CA LEU A 27 3.28 13.64 4.53
C LEU A 27 4.16 13.46 3.28
N PRO A 28 4.36 12.21 2.83
CA PRO A 28 5.02 11.96 1.55
C PRO A 28 4.23 12.60 0.40
N THR A 29 4.96 12.92 -0.67
CA THR A 29 4.38 13.49 -1.91
C THR A 29 4.61 12.58 -3.12
N SER A 30 5.16 11.39 -2.90
CA SER A 30 5.54 10.43 -3.92
C SER A 30 5.63 9.03 -3.34
N LEU A 31 5.80 8.05 -4.22
CA LEU A 31 6.10 6.67 -3.83
C LEU A 31 7.46 6.62 -3.10
N HIS A 32 7.56 5.76 -2.08
CA HIS A 32 8.80 5.56 -1.35
C HIS A 32 9.85 4.87 -2.23
N GLU A 33 11.12 5.23 -2.10
CA GLU A 33 12.19 4.75 -3.00
C GLU A 33 12.34 3.23 -3.03
N ILE A 34 12.20 2.57 -1.87
CA ILE A 34 12.21 1.10 -1.80
C ILE A 34 11.04 0.52 -2.59
N ILE A 35 9.86 1.12 -2.52
CA ILE A 35 8.68 0.65 -3.25
C ILE A 35 8.86 0.85 -4.75
N VAL A 36 9.47 1.97 -5.18
CA VAL A 36 9.86 2.19 -6.59
C VAL A 36 10.77 1.06 -7.07
N GLY A 37 11.86 0.76 -6.34
CA GLY A 37 12.78 -0.29 -6.73
C GLY A 37 12.13 -1.69 -6.74
N LYS A 38 11.25 -1.98 -5.78
CA LYS A 38 10.55 -3.27 -5.68
C LYS A 38 9.47 -3.43 -6.75
N ARG A 39 8.77 -2.36 -7.09
CA ARG A 39 7.84 -2.30 -8.23
C ARG A 39 8.56 -2.60 -9.54
N ASP A 40 9.72 -1.98 -9.77
CA ASP A 40 10.47 -2.18 -11.01
C ASP A 40 11.00 -3.61 -11.12
N LEU A 41 11.45 -4.19 -10.01
CA LEU A 41 11.82 -5.61 -9.94
C LEU A 41 10.62 -6.53 -10.19
N LEU A 42 9.45 -6.22 -9.64
CA LEU A 42 8.21 -6.99 -9.86
C LEU A 42 7.87 -7.03 -11.35
N VAL A 43 7.82 -5.87 -12.00
CA VAL A 43 7.52 -5.77 -13.44
C VAL A 43 8.57 -6.51 -14.28
N SER A 44 9.85 -6.34 -13.95
CA SER A 44 10.93 -7.03 -14.68
C SER A 44 10.85 -8.54 -14.53
N GLN A 45 10.67 -9.07 -13.33
CA GLN A 45 10.61 -10.53 -13.09
C GLN A 45 9.33 -11.16 -13.66
N ALA A 46 8.22 -10.43 -13.67
CA ALA A 46 7.00 -10.87 -14.34
C ALA A 46 7.22 -10.92 -15.86
N LEU A 47 7.88 -9.91 -16.43
CA LEU A 47 8.18 -9.87 -17.86
C LEU A 47 9.12 -11.01 -18.28
N ASP A 48 10.11 -11.36 -17.44
CA ASP A 48 11.00 -12.52 -17.67
C ASP A 48 10.23 -13.86 -17.74
N LYS A 49 9.01 -13.92 -17.18
CA LYS A 49 8.08 -15.05 -17.28
C LYS A 49 7.07 -14.91 -18.42
N GLY A 50 7.17 -13.89 -19.25
CA GLY A 50 6.20 -13.60 -20.30
C GLY A 50 4.90 -12.94 -19.81
N ILE A 51 4.86 -12.44 -18.58
CA ILE A 51 3.68 -11.80 -17.98
C ILE A 51 3.84 -10.29 -18.04
N GLN A 52 2.92 -9.60 -18.72
CA GLN A 52 2.92 -8.15 -18.82
C GLN A 52 2.13 -7.52 -17.66
N VAL A 53 2.84 -6.92 -16.71
CA VAL A 53 2.25 -6.19 -15.56
C VAL A 53 2.21 -4.70 -15.84
N VAL A 54 1.09 -4.06 -15.52
CA VAL A 54 0.96 -2.59 -15.50
C VAL A 54 0.64 -2.13 -14.08
N ILE A 55 1.29 -1.05 -13.66
CA ILE A 55 1.01 -0.39 -12.38
C ILE A 55 -0.07 0.66 -12.63
N ILE A 56 -1.25 0.43 -12.06
CA ILE A 56 -2.43 1.29 -12.23
C ILE A 56 -2.36 2.45 -11.24
N GLU A 57 -1.84 2.20 -10.05
CA GLU A 57 -1.77 3.21 -9.01
C GLU A 57 -0.54 3.05 -8.11
N GLY A 58 -0.11 4.17 -7.53
CA GLY A 58 1.02 4.22 -6.61
C GLY A 58 0.71 5.18 -5.47
N PHE A 59 1.49 6.25 -5.33
CA PHE A 59 1.16 7.30 -4.37
C PHE A 59 -0.16 7.98 -4.71
N ARG A 60 -0.99 8.20 -3.68
CA ARG A 60 -2.26 8.92 -3.74
C ARG A 60 -2.31 9.88 -2.56
N SER A 61 -2.47 11.17 -2.78
CA SER A 61 -2.60 12.17 -1.70
C SER A 61 -3.82 11.91 -0.80
N VAL A 62 -3.84 12.58 0.37
CA VAL A 62 -4.96 12.50 1.33
C VAL A 62 -6.25 13.02 0.69
N GLU A 63 -6.15 14.11 -0.07
CA GLU A 63 -7.26 14.76 -0.76
C GLU A 63 -7.83 13.87 -1.87
N GLU A 64 -6.97 13.23 -2.66
CA GLU A 64 -7.41 12.25 -3.68
C GLU A 64 -8.08 11.03 -3.04
N GLN A 65 -7.58 10.56 -1.90
CA GLN A 65 -8.19 9.46 -1.16
C GLN A 65 -9.55 9.83 -0.59
N ASP A 66 -9.72 11.04 -0.04
CA ASP A 66 -11.02 11.52 0.41
C ASP A 66 -12.02 11.63 -0.75
N ALA A 67 -11.57 12.08 -1.93
CA ALA A 67 -12.41 12.09 -3.13
C ALA A 67 -12.86 10.67 -3.52
N LEU A 68 -11.97 9.67 -3.45
CA LEU A 68 -12.36 8.27 -3.69
C LEU A 68 -13.31 7.73 -2.61
N TYR A 69 -13.09 8.10 -1.35
CA TYR A 69 -13.97 7.72 -0.24
C TYR A 69 -15.39 8.29 -0.42
N ASN A 70 -15.52 9.48 -0.99
CA ASN A 70 -16.82 10.13 -1.18
C ASN A 70 -17.71 9.44 -2.25
N LYS A 71 -17.12 8.71 -3.21
CA LYS A 71 -17.87 7.97 -4.25
C LYS A 71 -18.80 6.92 -3.65
N GLY A 72 -20.05 6.91 -4.09
CA GLY A 72 -21.11 6.04 -3.56
C GLY A 72 -21.56 6.39 -2.14
N ARG A 73 -21.12 7.52 -1.59
CA ARG A 73 -21.51 8.04 -0.27
C ARG A 73 -22.12 9.43 -0.38
N THR A 74 -21.29 10.42 -0.67
CA THR A 74 -21.71 11.82 -0.87
C THR A 74 -21.65 12.24 -2.34
N GLU A 75 -20.98 11.45 -3.17
CA GLU A 75 -20.89 11.61 -4.63
C GLU A 75 -21.42 10.36 -5.34
N GLU A 76 -21.85 10.50 -6.59
CA GLU A 76 -22.31 9.38 -7.41
C GLU A 76 -21.18 8.39 -7.74
N GLY A 77 -21.55 7.14 -8.02
CA GLY A 77 -20.62 6.06 -8.37
C GLY A 77 -20.65 4.89 -7.38
N ALA A 78 -19.83 3.88 -7.66
CA ALA A 78 -19.66 2.74 -6.77
C ALA A 78 -18.70 3.08 -5.62
N ILE A 79 -18.89 2.43 -4.47
CA ILE A 79 -17.91 2.45 -3.38
C ILE A 79 -16.67 1.69 -3.86
N VAL A 80 -15.55 2.39 -4.00
CA VAL A 80 -14.26 1.82 -4.42
C VAL A 80 -13.24 1.70 -3.28
N THR A 81 -13.52 2.29 -2.13
CA THR A 81 -12.67 2.22 -0.93
C THR A 81 -13.48 2.40 0.35
N HIS A 82 -12.98 1.84 1.44
CA HIS A 82 -13.44 2.09 2.81
C HIS A 82 -12.48 2.98 3.62
N ALA A 83 -11.28 3.26 3.11
CA ALA A 83 -10.29 4.11 3.75
C ALA A 83 -10.50 5.58 3.38
N LYS A 84 -10.54 6.45 4.40
CA LYS A 84 -10.48 7.91 4.23
C LYS A 84 -9.06 8.37 3.95
N GLY A 85 -8.90 9.66 3.64
CA GLY A 85 -7.60 10.31 3.57
C GLY A 85 -6.76 10.07 4.82
N GLY A 86 -5.56 9.53 4.63
CA GLY A 86 -4.64 9.15 5.71
C GLY A 86 -4.92 7.78 6.34
N GLU A 87 -5.89 7.01 5.81
CA GLU A 87 -6.17 5.63 6.26
C GLU A 87 -5.67 4.57 5.26
N SER A 88 -5.02 4.99 4.17
CA SER A 88 -4.47 4.10 3.14
C SER A 88 -2.94 4.20 3.06
N TYR A 89 -2.26 3.07 2.85
CA TYR A 89 -0.81 3.04 2.61
C TYR A 89 -0.40 3.79 1.33
N HIS A 90 -1.30 3.97 0.37
CA HIS A 90 -1.07 4.84 -0.79
C HIS A 90 -0.80 6.29 -0.38
N ASN A 91 -1.41 6.77 0.71
CA ASN A 91 -1.20 8.13 1.26
C ASN A 91 0.19 8.35 1.84
N TYR A 92 0.91 7.26 2.05
CA TYR A 92 2.27 7.27 2.58
C TYR A 92 3.30 6.80 1.55
N GLY A 93 2.88 6.56 0.29
CA GLY A 93 3.76 6.07 -0.77
C GLY A 93 4.25 4.64 -0.55
N LEU A 94 3.49 3.83 0.20
CA LEU A 94 3.87 2.50 0.65
C LEU A 94 3.08 1.37 -0.04
N ALA A 95 2.27 1.70 -1.03
CA ALA A 95 1.45 0.75 -1.77
C ALA A 95 1.42 1.06 -3.27
N ILE A 96 1.11 0.02 -4.05
CA ILE A 96 0.88 0.06 -5.49
C ILE A 96 -0.29 -0.86 -5.83
N ASP A 97 -1.03 -0.50 -6.87
CA ASP A 97 -2.04 -1.38 -7.48
C ASP A 97 -1.56 -1.84 -8.86
N PHE A 98 -1.71 -3.12 -9.14
CA PHE A 98 -1.33 -3.69 -10.43
C PHE A 98 -2.52 -4.28 -11.19
N ALA A 99 -2.34 -4.43 -12.50
CA ALA A 99 -3.18 -5.23 -13.37
C ALA A 99 -2.31 -5.95 -14.41
N LEU A 100 -2.92 -6.83 -15.20
CA LEU A 100 -2.24 -7.52 -16.30
C LEU A 100 -2.60 -6.87 -17.63
N LEU A 101 -1.69 -6.93 -18.60
CA LEU A 101 -2.02 -6.71 -20.01
C LEU A 101 -2.16 -8.07 -20.69
N ASN A 102 -3.29 -8.29 -21.37
CA ASN A 102 -3.45 -9.49 -22.19
C ASN A 102 -2.61 -9.40 -23.48
N ASN A 103 -2.62 -10.47 -24.27
CA ASN A 103 -1.88 -10.56 -25.53
C ASN A 103 -2.27 -9.50 -26.59
N SER A 104 -3.42 -8.83 -26.42
CA SER A 104 -3.87 -7.71 -27.27
C SER A 104 -3.43 -6.34 -26.74
N GLY A 105 -2.73 -6.29 -25.60
CA GLY A 105 -2.34 -5.05 -24.92
C GLY A 105 -3.46 -4.40 -24.11
N THR A 106 -4.55 -5.12 -23.84
CA THR A 106 -5.68 -4.62 -23.04
C THR A 106 -5.45 -4.92 -21.56
N THR A 107 -5.64 -3.91 -20.71
CA THR A 107 -5.63 -4.08 -19.25
C THR A 107 -6.80 -4.93 -18.78
N ILE A 108 -6.50 -5.97 -18.00
CA ILE A 108 -7.47 -6.92 -17.45
C ILE A 108 -7.24 -7.16 -15.95
N TRP A 109 -8.33 -7.47 -15.25
CA TRP A 109 -8.37 -7.83 -13.82
C TRP A 109 -8.83 -9.29 -13.64
N ASP A 110 -8.45 -10.15 -14.58
CA ASP A 110 -8.81 -11.56 -14.57
C ASP A 110 -7.76 -12.35 -13.79
N MET A 111 -8.15 -12.85 -12.61
CA MET A 111 -7.30 -13.65 -11.75
C MET A 111 -7.05 -15.08 -12.26
N GLU A 112 -7.80 -15.54 -13.26
CA GLU A 112 -7.63 -16.89 -13.84
C GLU A 112 -6.92 -16.84 -15.20
N TYR A 113 -6.54 -15.65 -15.67
CA TYR A 113 -5.83 -15.48 -16.94
C TYR A 113 -4.47 -16.17 -16.91
N ASP A 114 -4.19 -16.97 -17.94
CA ASP A 114 -2.93 -17.66 -18.21
C ASP A 114 -2.46 -17.24 -19.61
N GLY A 115 -1.87 -16.05 -19.72
CA GLY A 115 -1.42 -15.47 -20.98
C GLY A 115 -0.07 -16.01 -21.45
N ASN A 116 0.73 -16.54 -20.52
CA ASN A 116 2.00 -17.20 -20.82
C ASN A 116 1.84 -18.70 -21.16
N GLU A 117 0.62 -19.24 -21.07
CA GLU A 117 0.22 -20.60 -21.41
C GLU A 117 0.98 -21.70 -20.65
N ASN A 118 1.38 -21.43 -19.41
CA ASN A 118 2.13 -22.38 -18.59
C ASN A 118 1.27 -23.26 -17.67
N GLY A 119 -0.06 -23.08 -17.71
CA GLY A 119 -1.02 -23.81 -16.88
C GLY A 119 -1.21 -23.22 -15.48
N ARG A 120 -0.72 -22.00 -15.22
CA ARG A 120 -0.90 -21.25 -13.97
C ARG A 120 -1.49 -19.89 -14.26
N SER A 121 -2.25 -19.35 -13.30
CA SER A 121 -2.71 -17.97 -13.35
C SER A 121 -1.52 -17.01 -13.31
N ASP A 122 -1.43 -16.14 -14.31
CA ASP A 122 -0.46 -15.04 -14.38
C ASP A 122 -0.61 -14.11 -13.17
N TRP A 123 -1.85 -13.86 -12.73
CA TRP A 123 -2.12 -13.03 -11.56
C TRP A 123 -1.47 -13.61 -10.31
N MET A 124 -1.64 -14.92 -10.11
CA MET A 124 -1.08 -15.61 -8.95
C MET A 124 0.44 -15.72 -9.03
N GLU A 125 1.01 -15.85 -10.23
CA GLU A 125 2.47 -15.78 -10.40
C GLU A 125 3.04 -14.40 -10.06
N VAL A 126 2.35 -13.31 -10.44
CA VAL A 126 2.74 -11.95 -10.07
C VAL A 126 2.65 -11.74 -8.55
N VAL A 127 1.60 -12.29 -7.91
CA VAL A 127 1.46 -12.28 -6.44
C VAL A 127 2.61 -13.04 -5.77
N ASP A 128 2.98 -14.22 -6.27
CA ASP A 128 4.11 -15.00 -5.75
C ASP A 128 5.42 -14.20 -5.82
N ILE A 129 5.69 -13.52 -6.96
CA ILE A 129 6.84 -12.64 -7.12
C ILE A 129 6.76 -11.49 -6.12
N ALA A 130 5.63 -10.79 -6.04
CA ALA A 130 5.46 -9.64 -5.15
C ALA A 130 5.74 -10.02 -3.68
N LYS A 131 5.20 -11.15 -3.22
CA LYS A 131 5.47 -11.70 -1.88
C LYS A 131 6.94 -12.03 -1.67
N SER A 132 7.60 -12.64 -2.66
CA SER A 132 9.04 -12.91 -2.59
C SER A 132 9.90 -11.64 -2.50
N LEU A 133 9.40 -10.52 -3.05
CA LEU A 133 10.04 -9.21 -2.98
C LEU A 133 9.78 -8.47 -1.67
N GLY A 134 8.84 -8.95 -0.85
CA GLY A 134 8.48 -8.41 0.46
C GLY A 134 7.14 -7.68 0.52
N PHE A 135 6.33 -7.73 -0.55
CA PHE A 135 4.99 -7.15 -0.52
C PHE A 135 4.02 -8.05 0.23
N GLU A 136 3.11 -7.43 0.97
CA GLU A 136 1.85 -8.02 1.36
C GLU A 136 0.83 -7.83 0.22
N TRP A 137 -0.09 -8.78 0.07
CA TRP A 137 -1.10 -8.76 -0.98
C TRP A 137 -2.50 -8.57 -0.39
N GLY A 138 -3.27 -7.64 -0.93
CA GLY A 138 -4.63 -7.35 -0.48
C GLY A 138 -5.62 -8.49 -0.68
N GLY A 139 -5.33 -9.44 -1.59
CA GLY A 139 -6.12 -10.66 -1.76
C GLY A 139 -6.03 -11.65 -0.58
N ASP A 140 -5.02 -11.51 0.29
CA ASP A 140 -4.89 -12.31 1.52
C ASP A 140 -5.71 -11.75 2.69
N TRP A 141 -6.27 -10.54 2.56
CA TRP A 141 -7.04 -9.94 3.65
C TRP A 141 -8.28 -10.75 3.98
N ALA A 142 -8.59 -10.84 5.29
CA ALA A 142 -9.72 -11.62 5.78
C ALA A 142 -11.08 -11.05 5.34
N ASN A 143 -11.17 -9.73 5.17
CA ASN A 143 -12.36 -9.02 4.72
C ASN A 143 -11.95 -7.96 3.67
N PHE A 144 -12.87 -7.62 2.77
CA PHE A 144 -12.64 -6.60 1.72
C PHE A 144 -11.35 -6.84 0.94
N LYS A 145 -11.21 -8.05 0.38
CA LYS A 145 -10.07 -8.41 -0.46
C LYS A 145 -9.91 -7.43 -1.60
N ASP A 146 -8.73 -6.86 -1.69
CA ASP A 146 -8.33 -5.93 -2.73
C ASP A 146 -7.26 -6.60 -3.59
N TYR A 147 -7.68 -7.23 -4.68
CA TYR A 147 -6.81 -8.09 -5.46
C TYR A 147 -5.68 -7.34 -6.18
N PRO A 148 -5.89 -6.11 -6.72
CA PRO A 148 -4.80 -5.30 -7.27
C PRO A 148 -3.74 -4.87 -6.26
N HIS A 149 -4.09 -4.79 -4.98
CA HIS A 149 -3.32 -4.07 -3.97
C HIS A 149 -2.09 -4.82 -3.47
N LEU A 150 -0.94 -4.15 -3.48
CA LEU A 150 0.32 -4.59 -2.90
C LEU A 150 0.90 -3.50 -1.99
N GLN A 151 1.34 -3.86 -0.79
CA GLN A 151 1.92 -2.90 0.17
C GLN A 151 3.15 -3.42 0.88
N MET A 152 3.99 -2.52 1.41
CA MET A 152 4.97 -2.84 2.44
C MET A 152 4.81 -1.84 3.59
N ASP A 153 4.45 -2.33 4.77
CA ASP A 153 4.16 -1.48 5.93
C ASP A 153 5.40 -1.07 6.74
N PHE A 154 6.54 -1.75 6.51
CA PHE A 154 7.78 -1.60 7.28
C PHE A 154 7.56 -1.77 8.81
N GLY A 155 6.57 -2.57 9.20
CA GLY A 155 6.15 -2.75 10.59
C GLY A 155 5.47 -1.53 11.20
N LEU A 156 4.97 -0.60 10.38
CA LEU A 156 4.26 0.60 10.82
C LEU A 156 2.76 0.47 10.51
N SER A 157 1.95 0.58 11.55
CA SER A 157 0.50 0.70 11.37
C SER A 157 0.09 2.05 10.80
N ILE A 158 -1.08 2.12 10.15
CA ILE A 158 -1.72 3.38 9.73
C ILE A 158 -1.78 4.40 10.89
N ALA A 159 -2.12 3.97 12.10
CA ALA A 159 -2.19 4.87 13.26
C ALA A 159 -0.82 5.47 13.64
N GLU A 160 0.27 4.75 13.40
CA GLU A 160 1.62 5.26 13.62
C GLU A 160 2.05 6.20 12.49
N LEU A 161 1.68 5.90 11.25
CA LEU A 161 1.88 6.78 10.11
C LEU A 161 1.10 8.10 10.28
N GLN A 162 -0.14 8.06 10.75
CA GLN A 162 -0.92 9.26 11.10
C GLN A 162 -0.26 10.12 12.19
N LYS A 163 0.48 9.49 13.12
CA LYS A 163 1.26 10.18 14.17
C LYS A 163 2.62 10.69 13.69
N GLY A 164 2.95 10.50 12.41
CA GLY A 164 4.17 11.02 11.80
C GLY A 164 5.38 10.09 11.88
N LYS A 165 5.21 8.81 12.25
CA LYS A 165 6.25 7.80 12.00
C LYS A 165 6.37 7.57 10.49
N ARG A 166 7.58 7.33 10.01
CA ARG A 166 7.87 7.03 8.61
C ARG A 166 8.92 5.91 8.57
N PRO A 167 8.91 5.07 7.52
CA PRO A 167 10.05 4.22 7.21
C PRO A 167 11.28 5.06 6.85
#